data_AF-A0A1G8J1Z3-F1
#
_entry.id   AF-A0A1G8J1Z3-F1
#
_cell.length_a   1.000
_cell.length_b   1.000
_cell.length_c   1.000
_cell.angle_alpha   90.00
_cell.angle_beta   90.00
_cell.angle_gamma   90.00
#
_symmetry.space_group_name_H-M   'P 1'
#
loop_
_entity.id
_entity.type
_entity.pdbx_description
1 polymer ?
#
loop_
_entity_poly.entity_id
_entity_poly.type
_entity_poly.pdbx_seq_one_letter_code
_entity_poly.pdbx_strand_id
1 'polypeptide(L)'
;MRGKLFIIASIATALLTSCNNNANIEKRFHTFVENNDYTEDNISQTTDPDEARVTFDLKNDINVTQYRRDTLFGWGDLQLGTRFTGPANKDLADDYAALLKFSMQSPDETGFEFESIVDDIIVHGEPNSEVYFTNNIRISIQNLPDNRFEEGEAVDVRVHQNFPDDVYGGPPSELQEKGIEQRLKPQPLYVEMSEDDDKMFGVHKIINRLVHKGLDRMSGYMEYGDNEDIPYYDNLDQTLESYIPFTEKALDVVEHEAIKKDLEETYELLKDLEENTENIDSYAENESIVRLAEIYRDLEHYVGRNFRVVPTNTTHFANEVAAEKE
;
A
#
# COMPACT_ATOMS: atom_id res chain seq x y z
N MET A 1 -25.29 -5.62 -28.69
CA MET A 1 -24.21 -5.60 -29.68
C MET A 1 -23.34 -4.34 -29.64
N ARG A 2 -23.77 -3.26 -28.96
CA ARG A 2 -22.88 -2.16 -28.51
C ARG A 2 -23.07 -1.93 -27.00
N GLY A 3 -23.53 -2.96 -26.30
CA GLY A 3 -24.21 -2.79 -25.01
C GLY A 3 -23.22 -2.81 -23.85
N LYS A 4 -22.43 -3.89 -23.76
CA LYS A 4 -21.54 -4.15 -22.62
C LYS A 4 -20.34 -3.21 -22.60
N LEU A 5 -19.67 -3.04 -23.74
CA LEU A 5 -18.54 -2.10 -23.87
C LEU A 5 -18.97 -0.67 -23.55
N PHE A 6 -20.13 -0.25 -24.08
CA PHE A 6 -20.67 1.08 -23.83
C PHE A 6 -21.07 1.27 -22.37
N ILE A 7 -21.63 0.25 -21.71
CA ILE A 7 -21.95 0.30 -20.28
C ILE A 7 -20.68 0.43 -19.43
N ILE A 8 -19.66 -0.40 -19.66
CA ILE A 8 -18.40 -0.34 -18.91
C ILE A 8 -17.67 0.98 -19.14
N ALA A 9 -17.57 1.41 -20.39
CA ALA A 9 -16.95 2.68 -20.75
C ALA A 9 -17.71 3.88 -20.16
N SER A 10 -19.06 3.84 -20.18
CA SER A 10 -19.91 4.90 -19.62
C SER A 10 -19.79 4.97 -18.10
N ILE A 11 -19.76 3.83 -17.40
CA ILE A 11 -19.65 3.81 -15.93
C ILE A 11 -18.22 4.18 -15.51
N ALA A 12 -17.19 3.65 -16.17
CA ALA A 12 -15.80 4.06 -15.93
C ALA A 12 -15.63 5.57 -16.16
N THR A 13 -16.25 6.13 -17.19
CA THR A 13 -16.27 7.58 -17.43
C THR A 13 -17.02 8.32 -16.33
N ALA A 14 -18.18 7.85 -15.88
CA ALA A 14 -18.96 8.46 -14.80
C ALA A 14 -18.24 8.45 -13.44
N LEU A 15 -17.48 7.41 -13.13
CA LEU A 15 -16.63 7.35 -11.93
C LEU A 15 -15.54 8.44 -11.96
N LEU A 16 -15.02 8.74 -13.15
CA LEU A 16 -13.76 9.48 -13.32
C LEU A 16 -13.91 10.95 -13.70
N THR A 17 -15.08 11.36 -14.20
CA THR A 17 -15.43 12.78 -14.42
C THR A 17 -15.38 13.61 -13.13
N SER A 18 -15.50 12.98 -11.97
CA SER A 18 -15.38 13.61 -10.66
C SER A 18 -13.94 13.90 -10.21
N CYS A 19 -12.94 13.25 -10.81
CA CYS A 19 -11.51 13.38 -10.42
C CYS A 19 -10.79 14.52 -11.16
N ASN A 20 -11.50 15.60 -11.54
CA ASN A 20 -11.01 16.71 -12.37
C ASN A 20 -10.36 16.33 -13.72
N ASN A 21 -10.49 15.08 -14.16
CA ASN A 21 -9.76 14.53 -15.29
C ASN A 21 -10.68 14.09 -16.43
N ASN A 22 -10.93 15.03 -17.35
CA ASN A 22 -11.62 14.78 -18.63
C ASN A 22 -10.75 14.05 -19.67
N ALA A 23 -9.73 13.29 -19.26
CA ALA A 23 -8.93 12.47 -20.17
C ALA A 23 -9.75 11.24 -20.61
N ASN A 24 -10.70 11.48 -21.51
CA ASN A 24 -11.57 10.56 -22.25
C ASN A 24 -11.34 9.05 -21.96
N ILE A 25 -11.80 8.58 -20.80
CA ILE A 25 -11.63 7.18 -20.39
C ILE A 25 -12.38 6.24 -21.29
N GLU A 26 -13.56 6.63 -21.77
CA GLU A 26 -14.27 5.91 -22.82
C GLU A 26 -13.36 5.66 -24.02
N LYS A 27 -12.67 6.70 -24.52
CA LYS A 27 -11.68 6.53 -25.60
C LYS A 27 -10.49 5.68 -25.17
N ARG A 28 -9.96 5.82 -23.95
CA ARG A 28 -8.83 5.00 -23.47
C ARG A 28 -9.19 3.53 -23.34
N PHE A 29 -10.40 3.23 -22.86
CA PHE A 29 -10.94 1.87 -22.79
C PHE A 29 -11.22 1.32 -24.19
N HIS A 30 -11.80 2.11 -25.10
CA HIS A 30 -11.97 1.70 -26.49
C HIS A 30 -10.63 1.43 -27.18
N THR A 31 -9.64 2.32 -27.01
CA THR A 31 -8.28 2.12 -27.52
C THR A 31 -7.61 0.91 -26.90
N PHE A 32 -7.81 0.63 -25.60
CA PHE A 32 -7.31 -0.58 -24.95
C PHE A 32 -7.95 -1.83 -25.55
N VAL A 33 -9.27 -1.85 -25.74
CA VAL A 33 -9.97 -2.99 -26.33
C VAL A 33 -9.54 -3.22 -27.79
N GLU A 34 -9.48 -2.15 -28.59
CA GLU A 34 -9.12 -2.20 -30.00
C GLU A 34 -7.65 -2.59 -30.23
N ASN A 35 -6.72 -2.08 -29.42
CA ASN A 35 -5.29 -2.32 -29.62
C ASN A 35 -4.81 -3.69 -29.11
N ASN A 36 -5.61 -4.40 -28.31
CA ASN A 36 -5.25 -5.69 -27.72
C ASN A 36 -6.19 -6.82 -28.18
N ASP A 37 -6.88 -6.63 -29.32
CA ASP A 37 -7.76 -7.62 -29.95
C ASP A 37 -8.85 -8.19 -29.02
N TYR A 38 -9.28 -7.42 -28.01
CA TYR A 38 -10.40 -7.80 -27.15
C TYR A 38 -11.73 -7.59 -27.88
N THR A 39 -12.64 -8.54 -27.71
CA THR A 39 -14.02 -8.50 -28.24
C THR A 39 -15.04 -8.42 -27.09
N GLU A 40 -16.30 -8.08 -27.38
CA GLU A 40 -17.37 -8.06 -26.35
C GLU A 40 -17.50 -9.41 -25.61
N ASP A 41 -17.16 -10.52 -26.27
CA ASP A 41 -17.22 -11.87 -25.69
C ASP A 41 -16.06 -12.14 -24.73
N ASN A 42 -14.99 -11.35 -24.79
CA ASN A 42 -13.90 -11.41 -23.84
C ASN A 42 -14.23 -10.71 -22.52
N ILE A 43 -15.38 -10.03 -22.42
CA ILE A 43 -15.77 -9.28 -21.23
C ILE A 43 -17.06 -9.85 -20.64
N SER A 44 -16.94 -10.62 -19.55
CA SER A 44 -18.00 -11.55 -19.14
C SER A 44 -18.88 -11.08 -17.98
N GLN A 45 -18.42 -10.18 -17.11
CA GLN A 45 -19.14 -9.85 -15.88
C GLN A 45 -18.95 -8.39 -15.48
N THR A 46 -20.02 -7.72 -15.02
CA THR A 46 -19.92 -6.46 -14.27
C THR A 46 -20.67 -6.65 -12.96
N THR A 47 -20.00 -6.52 -11.82
CA THR A 47 -20.67 -6.52 -10.51
C THR A 47 -21.21 -5.12 -10.23
N ASP A 48 -22.38 -5.04 -9.56
CA ASP A 48 -23.20 -3.84 -9.37
C ASP A 48 -22.36 -2.54 -9.31
N PRO A 49 -22.48 -1.66 -10.32
CA PRO A 49 -21.77 -0.40 -10.30
C PRO A 49 -22.36 0.47 -9.19
N ASP A 50 -21.61 0.64 -8.11
CA ASP A 50 -21.84 1.73 -7.18
C ASP A 50 -21.05 2.96 -7.63
N GLU A 51 -21.32 4.12 -7.03
CA GLU A 51 -20.71 5.40 -7.44
C GLU A 51 -19.18 5.47 -7.25
N ALA A 52 -18.54 4.39 -6.77
CA ALA A 52 -17.11 4.37 -6.45
C ALA A 52 -16.34 3.21 -7.11
N ARG A 53 -16.98 2.18 -7.69
CA ARG A 53 -16.27 1.00 -8.21
C ARG A 53 -16.92 0.40 -9.47
N VAL A 54 -16.06 -0.03 -10.40
CA VAL A 54 -16.41 -0.87 -11.56
C VAL A 54 -15.50 -2.09 -11.57
N THR A 55 -16.10 -3.27 -11.68
CA THR A 55 -15.38 -4.54 -11.82
C THR A 55 -15.77 -5.19 -13.13
N PHE A 56 -14.78 -5.72 -13.87
CA PHE A 56 -15.02 -6.55 -15.04
C PHE A 56 -13.96 -7.62 -15.24
N ASP A 57 -14.36 -8.73 -15.86
CA ASP A 57 -13.44 -9.81 -16.23
C ASP A 57 -13.06 -9.70 -17.71
N LEU A 58 -11.79 -9.94 -18.03
CA LEU A 58 -11.25 -10.11 -19.37
C LEU A 58 -11.08 -11.60 -19.68
N LYS A 59 -10.71 -11.91 -20.93
CA LYS A 59 -10.35 -13.27 -21.36
C LYS A 59 -9.28 -13.86 -20.43
N ASN A 60 -9.26 -15.19 -20.28
CA ASN A 60 -8.24 -15.92 -19.53
C ASN A 60 -8.24 -15.61 -18.03
N ASP A 61 -9.42 -15.37 -17.46
CA ASP A 61 -9.65 -15.20 -16.02
C ASP A 61 -8.89 -14.01 -15.38
N ILE A 62 -8.66 -12.94 -16.16
CA ILE A 62 -8.13 -11.68 -15.65
C ILE A 62 -9.29 -10.83 -15.11
N ASN A 63 -9.36 -10.67 -13.79
CA ASN A 63 -10.30 -9.78 -13.13
C ASN A 63 -9.71 -8.37 -13.03
N VAL A 64 -10.48 -7.34 -13.38
CA VAL A 64 -10.09 -5.93 -13.29
C VAL A 64 -11.11 -5.18 -12.46
N THR A 65 -10.63 -4.38 -11.50
CA THR A 65 -11.44 -3.48 -10.67
C THR A 65 -10.86 -2.08 -10.78
N GLN A 66 -11.62 -1.13 -11.31
CA GLN A 66 -11.33 0.29 -11.19
C GLN A 66 -12.17 0.88 -10.06
N TYR A 67 -11.57 1.72 -9.24
CA TYR A 67 -12.26 2.35 -8.13
C TYR A 67 -11.74 3.75 -7.88
N ARG A 68 -12.62 4.55 -7.31
CA ARG A 68 -12.31 5.84 -6.74
C ARG A 68 -12.25 5.66 -5.23
N ARG A 69 -11.24 6.24 -4.61
CA ARG A 69 -11.13 6.28 -3.15
C ARG A 69 -10.85 7.72 -2.75
N ASP A 70 -11.48 8.20 -1.70
CA ASP A 70 -10.96 9.40 -1.04
C ASP A 70 -9.52 9.09 -0.58
N THR A 71 -8.61 10.02 -0.82
CA THR A 71 -7.27 9.95 -0.22
C THR A 71 -7.43 9.69 1.28
N LEU A 72 -6.56 8.83 1.84
CA LEU A 72 -6.43 8.75 3.29
C LEU A 72 -6.35 10.19 3.81
N PHE A 73 -7.09 10.49 4.89
CA PHE A 73 -7.13 11.81 5.54
C PHE A 73 -7.95 12.93 4.87
N GLY A 74 -8.63 12.70 3.73
CA GLY A 74 -9.47 13.75 3.12
C GLY A 74 -8.68 14.95 2.60
N TRP A 75 -7.37 14.78 2.36
CA TRP A 75 -6.40 15.82 1.98
C TRP A 75 -6.55 16.38 0.55
N GLY A 76 -7.74 16.26 -0.03
CA GLY A 76 -8.14 17.17 -1.09
C GLY A 76 -7.76 16.76 -2.51
N ASP A 77 -7.72 15.47 -2.83
CA ASP A 77 -7.95 14.96 -4.19
C ASP A 77 -8.49 13.51 -4.16
N LEU A 78 -9.30 13.15 -5.16
CA LEU A 78 -9.82 11.78 -5.34
C LEU A 78 -8.72 10.88 -5.94
N GLN A 79 -8.38 9.79 -5.24
CA GLN A 79 -7.48 8.77 -5.77
C GLN A 79 -8.19 7.91 -6.81
N LEU A 80 -7.50 7.70 -7.92
CA LEU A 80 -7.88 6.68 -8.90
C LEU A 80 -7.06 5.41 -8.63
N GLY A 81 -7.75 4.33 -8.29
CA GLY A 81 -7.20 3.01 -8.14
C GLY A 81 -7.60 2.08 -9.29
N THR A 82 -6.66 1.31 -9.80
CA THR A 82 -6.94 0.12 -10.62
C THR A 82 -6.31 -1.08 -9.96
N ARG A 83 -7.06 -2.16 -9.80
CA ARG A 83 -6.56 -3.46 -9.40
C ARG A 83 -6.84 -4.45 -10.51
N PHE A 84 -5.90 -5.32 -10.84
CA PHE A 84 -6.20 -6.47 -11.68
C PHE A 84 -5.46 -7.70 -11.19
N THR A 85 -6.10 -8.86 -11.36
CA THR A 85 -5.59 -10.15 -10.92
C THR A 85 -5.83 -11.18 -12.01
N GLY A 86 -4.87 -12.06 -12.29
CA GLY A 86 -5.05 -13.18 -13.21
C GLY A 86 -3.91 -14.20 -13.12
N PRO A 87 -3.88 -15.22 -13.98
CA PRO A 87 -2.86 -16.26 -13.95
C PRO A 87 -1.46 -15.72 -14.29
N ALA A 88 -0.44 -16.14 -13.55
CA ALA A 88 0.96 -15.79 -13.82
C ALA A 88 1.52 -16.54 -15.05
N ASN A 89 0.98 -16.24 -16.22
CA ASN A 89 1.33 -16.87 -17.48
C ASN A 89 2.07 -15.88 -18.39
N LYS A 90 3.23 -16.30 -18.92
CA LYS A 90 4.04 -15.55 -19.88
C LYS A 90 3.26 -15.15 -21.14
N ASP A 91 2.31 -15.98 -21.57
CA ASP A 91 1.47 -15.70 -22.73
C ASP A 91 0.52 -14.50 -22.52
N LEU A 92 0.38 -14.03 -21.27
CA LEU A 92 -0.44 -12.88 -20.89
C LEU A 92 0.40 -11.63 -20.56
N ALA A 93 1.71 -11.67 -20.76
CA ALA A 93 2.58 -10.54 -20.41
C ALA A 93 2.18 -9.25 -21.14
N ASP A 94 1.87 -9.35 -22.44
CA ASP A 94 1.40 -8.21 -23.24
C ASP A 94 0.08 -7.65 -22.72
N ASP A 95 -0.85 -8.53 -22.30
CA ASP A 95 -2.14 -8.14 -21.72
C ASP A 95 -1.95 -7.36 -20.41
N TYR A 96 -1.04 -7.80 -19.54
CA TYR A 96 -0.72 -7.11 -18.29
C TYR A 96 -0.03 -5.77 -18.52
N ALA A 97 0.90 -5.67 -19.49
CA ALA A 97 1.54 -4.40 -19.83
C ALA A 97 0.51 -3.41 -20.40
N ALA A 98 -0.43 -3.89 -21.22
CA ALA A 98 -1.54 -3.09 -21.72
C ALA A 98 -2.48 -2.62 -20.60
N LEU A 99 -2.76 -3.46 -19.61
CA LEU A 99 -3.56 -3.12 -18.43
C LEU A 99 -2.87 -2.08 -17.54
N LEU A 100 -1.55 -2.17 -17.36
CA LEU A 100 -0.78 -1.13 -16.68
C LEU A 100 -0.92 0.21 -17.38
N LYS A 101 -0.77 0.25 -18.71
CA LYS A 101 -0.96 1.49 -19.51
C LYS A 101 -2.39 2.03 -19.41
N PHE A 102 -3.39 1.14 -19.51
CA PHE A 102 -4.79 1.50 -19.32
C PHE A 102 -5.09 2.00 -17.89
N SER A 103 -4.31 1.57 -16.91
CA SER A 103 -4.46 2.03 -15.54
C SER A 103 -3.95 3.45 -15.29
N MET A 104 -3.22 4.06 -16.24
CA MET A 104 -2.56 5.37 -16.08
C MET A 104 -3.20 6.49 -16.92
N GLN A 105 -3.41 7.67 -16.35
CA GLN A 105 -3.95 8.85 -17.05
C GLN A 105 -3.05 9.27 -18.21
N SER A 106 -1.74 9.35 -17.98
CA SER A 106 -0.71 9.71 -18.97
C SER A 106 0.39 8.65 -18.98
N PRO A 107 0.16 7.44 -19.52
CA PRO A 107 1.13 6.33 -19.44
C PRO A 107 2.49 6.71 -20.04
N ASP A 108 2.49 7.46 -21.14
CA ASP A 108 3.69 7.90 -21.86
C ASP A 108 4.53 8.94 -21.09
N GLU A 109 3.94 9.60 -20.08
CA GLU A 109 4.60 10.64 -19.27
C GLU A 109 5.15 10.08 -17.95
N THR A 110 4.81 8.84 -17.60
CA THR A 110 5.21 8.22 -16.32
C THR A 110 6.69 7.84 -16.26
N GLY A 111 7.30 7.57 -17.42
CA GLY A 111 8.65 7.02 -17.52
C GLY A 111 8.75 5.52 -17.22
N PHE A 112 7.66 4.83 -16.86
CA PHE A 112 7.72 3.39 -16.60
C PHE A 112 7.91 2.57 -17.88
N GLU A 113 8.73 1.51 -17.77
CA GLU A 113 8.81 0.45 -18.78
C GLU A 113 7.87 -0.69 -18.35
N PHE A 114 6.60 -0.58 -18.72
CA PHE A 114 5.55 -1.50 -18.28
C PHE A 114 5.82 -2.96 -18.65
N GLU A 115 6.41 -3.20 -19.81
CA GLU A 115 6.81 -4.54 -20.26
C GLU A 115 7.89 -5.14 -19.35
N SER A 116 8.93 -4.36 -19.02
CA SER A 116 9.99 -4.78 -18.09
C SER A 116 9.43 -5.10 -16.71
N ILE A 117 8.49 -4.27 -16.21
CA ILE A 117 7.81 -4.47 -14.93
C ILE A 117 7.05 -5.82 -14.90
N VAL A 118 6.42 -6.20 -16.00
CA VAL A 118 5.67 -7.47 -16.10
C VAL A 118 6.62 -8.66 -16.23
N ASP A 119 7.68 -8.51 -17.03
CA ASP A 119 8.71 -9.55 -17.19
C ASP A 119 9.41 -9.89 -15.87
N ASP A 120 9.68 -8.90 -15.02
CA ASP A 120 10.32 -9.13 -13.71
C ASP A 120 9.50 -10.10 -12.85
N ILE A 121 8.16 -10.10 -12.96
CA ILE A 121 7.30 -10.82 -12.01
C ILE A 121 6.72 -12.11 -12.62
N ILE A 122 6.40 -12.10 -13.91
CA ILE A 122 5.87 -13.28 -14.62
C ILE A 122 7.01 -14.16 -15.14
N VAL A 123 8.12 -13.56 -15.59
CA VAL A 123 9.19 -14.31 -16.24
C VAL A 123 10.24 -14.81 -15.28
N HIS A 124 10.60 -13.98 -14.29
CA HIS A 124 11.68 -14.29 -13.35
C HIS A 124 11.19 -14.88 -12.03
N GLY A 125 9.92 -14.68 -11.66
CA GLY A 125 9.33 -15.26 -10.44
C GLY A 125 9.93 -14.72 -9.12
N GLU A 126 10.90 -13.81 -9.20
CA GLU A 126 11.53 -13.14 -8.07
C GLU A 126 11.69 -11.65 -8.38
N PRO A 127 11.33 -10.75 -7.45
CA PRO A 127 10.72 -11.00 -6.15
C PRO A 127 9.18 -11.22 -6.23
N ASN A 128 8.63 -11.94 -5.24
CA ASN A 128 7.18 -12.19 -5.08
C ASN A 128 6.32 -10.92 -4.92
N SER A 129 6.95 -9.74 -4.73
CA SER A 129 6.27 -8.45 -4.70
C SER A 129 7.24 -7.32 -5.04
N GLU A 130 6.84 -6.41 -5.92
CA GLU A 130 7.52 -5.14 -6.19
C GLU A 130 6.60 -3.94 -6.01
N VAL A 131 7.22 -2.79 -5.74
CA VAL A 131 6.52 -1.50 -5.72
C VAL A 131 7.31 -0.49 -6.54
N TYR A 132 6.67 0.07 -7.55
CA TYR A 132 7.20 1.13 -8.40
C TYR A 132 6.45 2.43 -8.10
N PHE A 133 7.13 3.56 -8.15
CA PHE A 133 6.54 4.87 -7.88
C PHE A 133 7.15 5.95 -8.76
N THR A 134 6.35 6.96 -9.06
CA THR A 134 6.77 8.22 -9.67
C THR A 134 5.81 9.29 -9.18
N ASN A 135 6.31 10.41 -8.65
CA ASN A 135 5.51 11.51 -8.07
C ASN A 135 4.22 11.00 -7.36
N ASN A 136 3.07 11.18 -8.03
CA ASN A 136 1.72 10.87 -7.57
C ASN A 136 1.16 9.50 -8.02
N ILE A 137 2.01 8.59 -8.51
CA ILE A 137 1.65 7.26 -9.01
C ILE A 137 2.41 6.18 -8.24
N ARG A 138 1.69 5.15 -7.81
CA ARG A 138 2.24 3.94 -7.20
C ARG A 138 1.70 2.70 -7.90
N ILE A 139 2.59 1.82 -8.32
CA ILE A 139 2.28 0.48 -8.83
C ILE A 139 2.79 -0.52 -7.79
N SER A 140 1.95 -1.41 -7.29
CA SER A 140 2.35 -2.55 -6.49
C SER A 140 1.97 -3.82 -7.25
N ILE A 141 2.91 -4.73 -7.45
CA ILE A 141 2.67 -5.98 -8.17
C ILE A 141 3.16 -7.12 -7.31
N GLN A 142 2.40 -8.21 -7.28
CA GLN A 142 2.72 -9.40 -6.50
C GLN A 142 2.49 -10.65 -7.35
N ASN A 143 3.37 -11.63 -7.19
CA ASN A 143 3.10 -13.02 -7.60
C ASN A 143 2.72 -13.79 -6.32
N LEU A 144 1.56 -14.44 -6.34
CA LEU A 144 0.97 -15.12 -5.19
C LEU A 144 0.51 -16.53 -5.59
N PRO A 145 0.69 -17.55 -4.74
CA PRO A 145 0.12 -18.87 -4.99
C PRO A 145 -1.41 -18.81 -5.07
N ASP A 146 -1.98 -19.37 -6.14
CA ASP A 146 -3.43 -19.44 -6.37
C ASP A 146 -3.81 -20.75 -7.08
N ASN A 147 -4.48 -21.62 -6.33
CA ASN A 147 -4.87 -22.95 -6.79
C ASN A 147 -6.03 -22.95 -7.81
N ARG A 148 -6.55 -21.78 -8.18
CA ARG A 148 -7.55 -21.64 -9.26
C ARG A 148 -6.90 -21.72 -10.64
N PHE A 149 -5.60 -21.47 -10.76
CA PHE A 149 -4.88 -21.44 -12.03
C PHE A 149 -4.01 -22.69 -12.23
N GLU A 150 -3.83 -23.11 -13.48
CA GLU A 150 -3.11 -24.34 -13.85
C GLU A 150 -1.64 -24.33 -13.40
N GLU A 151 -0.98 -23.17 -13.49
CA GLU A 151 0.40 -22.95 -13.03
C GLU A 151 0.50 -22.76 -11.50
N GLY A 152 -0.64 -22.66 -10.80
CA GLY A 152 -0.68 -22.51 -9.33
C GLY A 152 -0.30 -21.12 -8.81
N GLU A 153 -0.16 -20.13 -9.69
CA GLU A 153 0.28 -18.77 -9.38
C GLU A 153 -0.63 -17.71 -10.02
N ALA A 154 -0.75 -16.57 -9.36
CA ALA A 154 -1.52 -15.41 -9.79
C ALA A 154 -0.71 -14.13 -9.65
N VAL A 155 -0.86 -13.23 -10.62
CA VAL A 155 -0.37 -11.86 -10.52
C VAL A 155 -1.47 -10.99 -9.90
N ASP A 156 -1.17 -10.23 -8.85
CA ASP A 156 -2.02 -9.17 -8.29
C ASP A 156 -1.35 -7.81 -8.50
N VAL A 157 -1.93 -6.96 -9.33
CA VAL A 157 -1.44 -5.60 -9.59
C VAL A 157 -2.37 -4.57 -8.99
N ARG A 158 -1.80 -3.54 -8.39
CA ARG A 158 -2.50 -2.36 -7.87
C ARG A 158 -1.80 -1.10 -8.36
N VAL A 159 -2.55 -0.25 -9.04
CA VAL A 159 -2.12 1.06 -9.49
C VAL A 159 -2.92 2.10 -8.71
N HIS A 160 -2.24 3.04 -8.09
CA HIS A 160 -2.82 4.22 -7.46
C HIS A 160 -2.28 5.46 -8.17
N GLN A 161 -3.16 6.41 -8.49
CA GLN A 161 -2.82 7.71 -9.06
C GLN A 161 -3.43 8.82 -8.21
N ASN A 162 -2.87 10.03 -8.32
CA ASN A 162 -3.15 11.14 -7.40
C ASN A 162 -2.85 10.72 -5.95
N PHE A 163 -1.82 9.88 -5.79
CA PHE A 163 -1.29 9.56 -4.48
C PHE A 163 -0.63 10.83 -3.91
N PRO A 164 -0.94 11.28 -2.68
CA PRO A 164 -0.37 12.51 -2.15
C PRO A 164 1.14 12.37 -2.02
N ASP A 165 1.86 13.40 -2.45
CA ASP A 165 3.33 13.46 -2.40
C ASP A 165 3.85 13.28 -0.96
N ASP A 166 3.03 13.66 0.03
CA ASP A 166 3.34 13.68 1.46
C ASP A 166 3.24 12.30 2.13
N VAL A 167 2.75 11.28 1.41
CA VAL A 167 2.51 9.92 1.96
C VAL A 167 3.72 8.98 1.69
N TYR A 168 4.87 9.52 1.28
CA TYR A 168 6.13 8.76 1.28
C TYR A 168 7.19 9.33 2.20
N GLY A 169 7.74 8.43 3.04
CA GLY A 169 8.94 8.64 3.83
C GLY A 169 10.19 8.80 2.97
N GLY A 170 10.35 9.99 2.40
CA GLY A 170 11.63 10.47 1.89
C GLY A 170 11.56 11.30 0.60
N PRO A 171 12.27 12.44 0.50
CA PRO A 171 12.34 13.22 -0.73
C PRO A 171 12.96 12.44 -1.89
N PRO A 172 12.68 12.82 -3.16
CA PRO A 172 13.22 12.18 -4.36
C PRO A 172 14.74 11.98 -4.40
N SER A 173 15.50 12.79 -3.65
CA SER A 173 16.94 12.66 -3.48
C SER A 173 17.38 11.36 -2.79
N GLU A 174 16.54 10.75 -1.96
CA GLU A 174 16.85 9.49 -1.28
C GLU A 174 16.58 8.26 -2.17
N LEU A 175 15.87 8.46 -3.28
CA LEU A 175 15.69 7.47 -4.33
C LEU A 175 16.91 7.41 -5.26
N GLN A 176 17.62 8.53 -5.41
CA GLN A 176 18.93 8.60 -6.08
C GLN A 176 20.01 7.82 -5.30
N GLU A 177 20.03 7.93 -3.97
CA GLU A 177 20.99 7.18 -3.13
C GLU A 177 20.72 5.66 -3.07
N LYS A 178 19.50 5.21 -3.39
CA LYS A 178 19.12 3.78 -3.46
C LYS A 178 19.34 3.14 -4.84
N GLY A 179 19.95 3.84 -5.80
CA GLY A 179 20.30 3.29 -7.11
C GLY A 179 19.12 3.11 -8.09
N ILE A 180 17.99 3.79 -7.86
CA ILE A 180 16.76 3.63 -8.65
C ILE A 180 16.83 4.32 -10.02
N GLU A 181 17.78 5.24 -10.24
CA GLU A 181 18.07 5.82 -11.57
C GLU A 181 18.48 4.76 -12.63
N GLN A 182 18.81 3.53 -12.22
CA GLN A 182 19.25 2.45 -13.12
C GLN A 182 18.11 1.66 -13.80
N ARG A 183 16.83 1.92 -13.48
CA ARG A 183 15.68 1.18 -14.05
C ARG A 183 15.00 1.86 -15.26
N LEU A 184 15.65 2.88 -15.83
CA LEU A 184 15.38 3.46 -17.16
C LEU A 184 16.50 3.00 -18.16
N LYS A 185 16.58 1.68 -18.47
CA LYS A 185 17.52 0.90 -19.36
C LYS A 185 19.05 0.91 -19.06
N PRO A 186 19.85 -0.16 -19.41
CA PRO A 186 19.76 -1.59 -19.08
C PRO A 186 21.08 -2.24 -18.51
N GLN A 187 20.92 -3.21 -17.58
CA GLN A 187 21.83 -4.32 -17.15
C GLN A 187 23.10 -4.04 -16.29
N PRO A 188 23.58 -4.99 -15.43
CA PRO A 188 22.89 -5.85 -14.45
C PRO A 188 23.56 -5.77 -13.05
N LEU A 189 22.80 -5.94 -11.96
CA LEU A 189 23.20 -6.75 -10.80
C LEU A 189 22.03 -6.88 -9.81
N TYR A 190 21.55 -8.11 -9.72
CA TYR A 190 20.72 -8.64 -8.65
C TYR A 190 21.36 -8.35 -7.28
N VAL A 191 20.54 -7.96 -6.31
CA VAL A 191 20.73 -8.42 -4.94
C VAL A 191 19.53 -9.32 -4.66
N GLU A 192 19.79 -10.62 -4.74
CA GLU A 192 18.89 -11.67 -4.25
C GLU A 192 18.48 -11.32 -2.82
N MET A 193 17.18 -11.06 -2.59
CA MET A 193 16.62 -11.15 -1.24
C MET A 193 16.45 -12.64 -0.96
N SER A 194 17.52 -13.28 -0.48
CA SER A 194 17.45 -14.65 -0.02
C SER A 194 16.45 -14.78 1.13
N GLU A 195 15.76 -15.93 1.19
CA GLU A 195 14.91 -16.35 2.33
C GLU A 195 15.66 -16.37 3.68
N ASP A 196 16.97 -16.09 3.70
CA ASP A 196 17.76 -15.90 4.92
C ASP A 196 17.67 -14.47 5.50
N ASP A 197 17.11 -13.48 4.81
CA ASP A 197 16.86 -12.14 5.38
C ASP A 197 15.71 -12.13 6.41
N ASP A 198 14.76 -13.06 6.32
CA ASP A 198 13.75 -13.31 7.36
C ASP A 198 14.40 -13.85 8.67
N LYS A 199 15.63 -14.38 8.59
CA LYS A 199 16.45 -14.80 9.74
C LYS A 199 17.51 -13.79 10.15
N MET A 200 17.83 -12.80 9.32
CA MET A 200 19.07 -12.03 9.52
C MET A 200 19.01 -11.05 10.71
N PHE A 201 17.82 -10.72 11.23
CA PHE A 201 17.69 -9.77 12.35
C PHE A 201 16.72 -10.17 13.49
N GLY A 202 16.09 -11.35 13.41
CA GLY A 202 15.32 -11.93 14.52
C GLY A 202 14.01 -11.24 14.91
N VAL A 203 13.57 -10.20 14.19
CA VAL A 203 12.31 -9.48 14.48
C VAL A 203 11.22 -9.88 13.49
N HIS A 204 10.14 -10.45 14.01
CA HIS A 204 9.03 -10.96 13.21
C HIS A 204 8.29 -9.84 12.44
N LYS A 205 7.91 -10.10 11.17
CA LYS A 205 7.20 -9.13 10.29
C LYS A 205 5.96 -8.45 10.88
N ILE A 206 5.28 -9.14 11.80
CA ILE A 206 4.11 -8.61 12.51
C ILE A 206 4.52 -7.43 13.40
N ILE A 207 5.66 -7.55 14.09
CA ILE A 207 6.20 -6.52 14.99
C ILE A 207 6.58 -5.28 14.18
N ASN A 208 7.35 -5.45 13.10
CA ASN A 208 7.71 -4.32 12.22
C ASN A 208 6.49 -3.59 11.68
N ARG A 209 5.46 -4.34 11.25
CA ARG A 209 4.21 -3.72 10.75
C ARG A 209 3.45 -2.99 11.86
N LEU A 210 3.41 -3.53 13.07
CA LEU A 210 2.78 -2.89 14.22
C LEU A 210 3.49 -1.59 14.58
N VAL A 211 4.81 -1.63 14.70
CA VAL A 211 5.65 -0.48 15.07
C VAL A 211 5.48 0.67 14.09
N HIS A 212 5.66 0.40 12.79
CA HIS A 212 5.56 1.41 11.75
C HIS A 212 4.17 2.07 11.72
N LYS A 213 3.11 1.26 11.69
CA LYS A 213 1.74 1.78 11.64
C LYS A 213 1.33 2.47 12.95
N GLY A 214 1.82 1.96 14.08
CA GLY A 214 1.59 2.54 15.40
C GLY A 214 2.18 3.94 15.51
N LEU A 215 3.41 4.13 15.04
CA LEU A 215 4.05 5.45 15.00
C LEU A 215 3.23 6.44 14.17
N ASP A 216 2.87 6.06 12.94
CA ASP A 216 2.08 6.90 12.04
C ASP A 216 0.76 7.30 12.69
N ARG A 217 0.06 6.32 13.30
CA ARG A 217 -1.27 6.54 13.84
C ARG A 217 -1.25 7.42 15.09
N MET A 218 -0.34 7.17 16.03
CA MET A 218 -0.25 7.95 17.27
C MET A 218 0.27 9.37 17.03
N SER A 219 1.27 9.52 16.16
CA SER A 219 1.75 10.85 15.75
C SER A 219 0.65 11.64 15.06
N GLY A 220 -0.15 10.97 14.23
CA GLY A 220 -1.30 11.57 13.58
C GLY A 220 -2.38 12.05 14.54
N TYR A 221 -2.70 11.28 15.59
CA TYR A 221 -3.62 11.73 16.64
C TYR A 221 -3.07 12.95 17.37
N MET A 222 -1.78 12.98 17.69
CA MET A 222 -1.18 14.14 18.36
C MET A 222 -1.19 15.41 17.50
N GLU A 223 -1.01 15.28 16.18
CA GLU A 223 -0.91 16.44 15.29
C GLU A 223 -2.27 16.94 14.82
N TYR A 224 -3.22 16.02 14.59
CA TYR A 224 -4.46 16.31 13.88
C TYR A 224 -5.72 15.85 14.62
N GLY A 225 -5.60 15.12 15.73
CA GLY A 225 -6.77 14.57 16.45
C GLY A 225 -7.70 15.62 17.02
N ASP A 226 -7.19 16.81 17.33
CA ASP A 226 -7.99 17.93 17.83
C ASP A 226 -8.55 18.82 16.70
N ASN A 227 -8.28 18.47 15.43
CA ASN A 227 -8.74 19.23 14.28
C ASN A 227 -10.03 18.64 13.72
N GLU A 228 -11.16 19.25 14.05
CA GLU A 228 -12.51 18.87 13.60
C GLU A 228 -12.68 18.87 12.06
N ASP A 229 -11.79 19.54 11.31
CA ASP A 229 -11.81 19.52 9.84
C ASP A 229 -11.18 18.25 9.24
N ILE A 230 -10.56 17.37 10.05
CA ILE A 230 -9.88 16.13 9.61
C ILE A 230 -10.56 14.91 10.26
N PRO A 231 -11.73 14.47 9.74
CA PRO A 231 -12.56 13.42 10.35
C PRO A 231 -11.90 12.05 10.42
N TYR A 232 -10.76 11.86 9.76
CA TYR A 232 -9.98 10.64 9.85
C TYR A 232 -9.45 10.35 11.27
N TYR A 233 -9.22 11.39 12.07
CA TYR A 233 -8.78 11.26 13.46
C TYR A 233 -9.92 11.35 14.48
N ASP A 234 -11.18 11.39 14.03
CA ASP A 234 -12.34 11.31 14.92
C ASP A 234 -12.69 9.86 15.33
N ASN A 235 -11.96 8.87 14.81
CA ASN A 235 -12.27 7.44 14.96
C ASN A 235 -11.19 6.71 15.77
N LEU A 236 -10.88 7.19 16.98
CA LEU A 236 -9.95 6.51 17.90
C LEU A 236 -10.46 5.11 18.28
N ASP A 237 -11.75 4.98 18.56
CA ASP A 237 -12.46 3.71 18.80
C ASP A 237 -12.12 2.63 17.75
N GLN A 238 -12.28 2.92 16.46
CA GLN A 238 -11.99 1.97 15.37
C GLN A 238 -10.50 1.62 15.28
N THR A 239 -9.64 2.58 15.62
CA THR A 239 -8.20 2.30 15.70
C THR A 239 -7.91 1.32 16.82
N LEU A 240 -8.48 1.53 18.01
CA LEU A 240 -8.29 0.66 19.16
C LEU A 240 -8.83 -0.76 18.88
N GLU A 241 -10.01 -0.88 18.27
CA GLU A 241 -10.59 -2.17 17.83
C GLU A 241 -9.65 -2.96 16.91
N SER A 242 -8.86 -2.27 16.08
CA SER A 242 -7.90 -2.90 15.18
C SER A 242 -6.54 -3.17 15.85
N TYR A 243 -6.06 -2.26 16.69
CA TYR A 243 -4.68 -2.30 17.18
C TYR A 243 -4.52 -3.17 18.42
N ILE A 244 -5.54 -3.29 19.27
CA ILE A 244 -5.51 -4.16 20.44
C ILE A 244 -5.28 -5.63 20.02
N PRO A 245 -6.11 -6.24 19.13
CA PRO A 245 -5.88 -7.62 18.68
C PRO A 245 -4.60 -7.78 17.85
N PHE A 246 -4.12 -6.70 17.21
CA PHE A 246 -2.89 -6.75 16.43
C PHE A 246 -1.65 -6.75 17.34
N THR A 247 -1.70 -6.03 18.45
CA THR A 247 -0.67 -6.02 19.50
C THR A 247 -0.60 -7.37 20.21
N GLU A 248 -1.74 -8.01 20.50
CA GLU A 248 -1.78 -9.38 21.03
C GLU A 248 -1.03 -10.38 20.13
N LYS A 249 -1.28 -10.31 18.81
CA LYS A 249 -0.56 -11.15 17.85
C LYS A 249 0.94 -10.87 17.79
N ALA A 250 1.36 -9.63 18.05
CA ALA A 250 2.78 -9.28 18.12
C ALA A 250 3.43 -9.82 19.41
N LEU A 251 2.69 -9.80 20.52
CA LEU A 251 3.11 -10.38 21.80
C LEU A 251 3.28 -11.91 21.72
N ASP A 252 2.48 -12.60 20.91
CA ASP A 252 2.59 -14.05 20.70
C ASP A 252 3.88 -14.48 19.98
N VAL A 253 4.48 -13.57 19.20
CA VAL A 253 5.61 -13.89 18.30
C VAL A 253 6.90 -13.16 18.67
N VAL A 254 6.88 -12.27 19.66
CA VAL A 254 8.08 -11.56 20.11
C VAL A 254 8.93 -12.45 21.01
N GLU A 255 10.16 -12.71 20.58
CA GLU A 255 11.14 -13.49 21.35
C GLU A 255 12.03 -12.61 22.23
N HIS A 256 12.23 -11.35 21.82
CA HIS A 256 13.14 -10.43 22.50
C HIS A 256 12.50 -9.78 23.73
N GLU A 257 13.08 -9.99 24.91
CA GLU A 257 12.48 -9.61 26.20
C GLU A 257 12.23 -8.10 26.35
N ALA A 258 13.17 -7.23 25.97
CA ALA A 258 12.95 -5.78 26.05
C ALA A 258 11.85 -5.28 25.09
N ILE A 259 11.84 -5.75 23.84
CA ILE A 259 10.76 -5.45 22.88
C ILE A 259 9.42 -5.96 23.42
N LYS A 260 9.40 -7.14 24.04
CA LYS A 260 8.19 -7.69 24.64
C LYS A 260 7.61 -6.76 25.72
N LYS A 261 8.45 -6.21 26.60
CA LYS A 261 8.00 -5.24 27.62
C LYS A 261 7.43 -3.96 27.02
N ASP A 262 8.07 -3.44 25.98
CA ASP A 262 7.55 -2.26 25.26
C ASP A 262 6.18 -2.56 24.59
N LEU A 263 5.99 -3.78 24.07
CA LEU A 263 4.71 -4.22 23.50
C LEU A 263 3.64 -4.51 24.57
N GLU A 264 4.02 -5.00 25.75
CA GLU A 264 3.12 -5.15 26.90
C GLU A 264 2.64 -3.78 27.39
N GLU A 265 3.56 -2.82 27.54
CA GLU A 265 3.20 -1.42 27.87
C GLU A 265 2.27 -0.83 26.80
N THR A 266 2.58 -1.05 25.52
CA THR A 266 1.72 -0.63 24.40
C THR A 266 0.30 -1.22 24.53
N TYR A 267 0.18 -2.51 24.84
CA TYR A 267 -1.11 -3.17 24.99
C TYR A 267 -1.94 -2.55 26.12
N GLU A 268 -1.35 -2.36 27.29
CA GLU A 268 -2.04 -1.77 28.45
C GLU A 268 -2.51 -0.34 28.16
N LEU A 269 -1.68 0.49 27.50
CA LEU A 269 -2.05 1.85 27.11
C LEU A 269 -3.19 1.88 26.09
N LEU A 270 -3.22 0.94 25.14
CA LEU A 270 -4.33 0.83 24.18
C LEU A 270 -5.63 0.40 24.87
N LYS A 271 -5.58 -0.50 25.86
CA LYS A 271 -6.74 -0.91 26.66
C LYS A 271 -7.26 0.23 27.52
N ASP A 272 -6.36 0.98 28.17
CA ASP A 272 -6.73 2.17 28.96
C ASP A 272 -7.41 3.24 28.08
N LEU A 273 -6.90 3.46 26.86
CA LEU A 273 -7.55 4.36 25.90
C LEU A 273 -8.93 3.85 25.45
N GLU A 274 -9.13 2.54 25.31
CA GLU A 274 -10.42 1.95 24.93
C GLU A 274 -11.48 2.14 26.03
N GLU A 275 -11.06 2.12 27.30
CA GLU A 275 -11.95 2.34 28.44
C GLU A 275 -12.26 3.83 28.67
N ASN A 276 -11.39 4.74 28.21
CA ASN A 276 -11.45 6.17 28.51
C ASN A 276 -11.60 7.08 27.27
N THR A 277 -11.95 6.54 26.11
CA THR A 277 -12.03 7.26 24.83
C THR A 277 -12.96 8.48 24.87
N GLU A 278 -14.05 8.43 25.64
CA GLU A 278 -15.02 9.53 25.76
C GLU A 278 -14.52 10.71 26.62
N ASN A 279 -13.38 10.55 27.32
CA ASN A 279 -12.83 11.53 28.26
C ASN A 279 -11.55 12.22 27.75
N ILE A 280 -11.30 12.19 26.44
CA ILE A 280 -10.13 12.83 25.84
C ILE A 280 -10.47 14.27 25.47
N ASP A 281 -9.98 15.22 26.28
CA ASP A 281 -10.13 16.66 26.03
C ASP A 281 -9.21 17.16 24.89
N SER A 282 -8.02 16.56 24.76
CA SER A 282 -7.07 16.81 23.67
C SER A 282 -6.23 15.57 23.41
N TYR A 283 -6.14 15.16 22.15
CA TYR A 283 -5.30 14.06 21.70
C TYR A 283 -3.80 14.38 21.83
N ALA A 284 -3.42 15.64 21.61
CA ALA A 284 -2.03 16.10 21.72
C ALA A 284 -1.52 16.10 23.17
N GLU A 285 -2.40 16.32 24.13
CA GLU A 285 -2.07 16.37 25.57
C GLU A 285 -2.37 15.07 26.31
N ASN A 286 -3.04 14.10 25.67
CA ASN A 286 -3.36 12.82 26.30
C ASN A 286 -2.09 12.00 26.59
N GLU A 287 -1.84 11.72 27.87
CA GLU A 287 -0.63 11.04 28.34
C GLU A 287 -0.44 9.67 27.68
N SER A 288 -1.51 8.88 27.51
CA SER A 288 -1.44 7.54 26.93
C SER A 288 -1.07 7.59 25.43
N ILE A 289 -1.63 8.55 24.67
CA ILE A 289 -1.31 8.73 23.25
C ILE A 289 0.12 9.23 23.07
N VAL A 290 0.55 10.21 23.88
CA VAL A 290 1.93 10.70 23.88
C VAL A 290 2.88 9.55 24.17
N ARG A 291 2.59 8.75 25.21
CA ARG A 291 3.45 7.62 25.60
C ARG A 291 3.51 6.54 24.51
N LEU A 292 2.38 6.20 23.89
CA LEU A 292 2.35 5.28 22.75
C LEU A 292 3.20 5.80 21.57
N ALA A 293 3.13 7.10 21.27
CA ALA A 293 3.94 7.71 20.22
C ALA A 293 5.45 7.62 20.53
N GLU A 294 5.85 7.84 21.79
CA GLU A 294 7.25 7.66 22.23
C GLU A 294 7.72 6.22 22.07
N ILE A 295 6.91 5.25 22.50
CA ILE A 295 7.24 3.83 22.40
C ILE A 295 7.44 3.44 20.92
N TYR A 296 6.47 3.76 20.07
CA TYR A 296 6.58 3.45 18.66
C TYR A 296 7.72 4.19 17.97
N ARG A 297 8.07 5.40 18.42
CA ARG A 297 9.20 6.17 17.87
C ARG A 297 10.54 5.50 18.15
N ASP A 298 10.74 5.05 19.39
CA ASP A 298 11.94 4.32 19.76
C ASP A 298 12.01 2.95 19.06
N LEU A 299 10.90 2.20 19.03
CA LEU A 299 10.86 0.92 18.33
C LEU A 299 11.08 1.11 16.83
N GLU A 300 10.52 2.12 16.18
CA GLU A 300 10.73 2.37 14.75
C GLU A 300 12.19 2.72 14.45
N HIS A 301 12.84 3.47 15.34
CA HIS A 301 14.27 3.77 15.22
C HIS A 301 15.15 2.52 15.40
N TYR A 302 14.94 1.75 16.47
CA TYR A 302 15.83 0.66 16.85
C TYR A 302 15.47 -0.70 16.23
N VAL A 303 14.18 -1.04 16.23
CA VAL A 303 13.63 -2.28 15.66
C VAL A 303 13.41 -2.12 14.15
N GLY A 304 12.72 -1.05 13.75
CA GLY A 304 12.46 -0.74 12.33
C GLY A 304 13.69 -0.23 11.58
N ARG A 305 14.76 0.17 12.29
CA ARG A 305 16.01 0.75 11.76
C ARG A 305 15.78 1.99 10.90
N ASN A 306 14.74 2.74 11.21
CA ASN A 306 14.44 3.99 10.54
C ASN A 306 15.18 5.14 11.22
N PHE A 307 16.47 5.31 10.89
CA PHE A 307 17.33 6.32 11.51
C PHE A 307 16.93 7.77 11.25
N ARG A 308 15.93 8.02 10.40
CA ARG A 308 15.33 9.34 10.20
C ARG A 308 14.39 9.73 11.34
N VAL A 309 13.83 8.73 12.01
CA VAL A 309 13.04 8.92 13.22
C VAL A 309 14.01 9.23 14.36
N VAL A 310 13.88 10.40 14.96
CA VAL A 310 14.70 10.80 16.12
C VAL A 310 14.16 10.05 17.35
N PRO A 311 14.93 9.17 17.99
CA PRO A 311 14.44 8.40 19.13
C PRO A 311 14.30 9.31 20.36
N THR A 312 13.39 8.95 21.25
CA THR A 312 13.22 9.55 22.58
C THR A 312 14.14 8.93 23.62
N ASN A 313 14.55 7.67 23.40
CA ASN A 313 15.40 6.88 24.31
C ASN A 313 14.78 6.67 25.68
N THR A 314 13.48 6.38 25.72
CA THR A 314 12.72 6.22 26.97
C THR A 314 12.18 4.79 27.16
N THR A 315 12.22 3.97 26.11
CA THR A 315 11.71 2.58 26.11
C THR A 315 12.68 1.55 26.69
N HIS A 316 12.17 0.38 27.02
CA HIS A 316 12.98 -0.74 27.50
C HIS A 316 14.04 -1.14 26.46
N PHE A 317 13.66 -1.27 25.18
CA PHE A 317 14.59 -1.64 24.13
C PHE A 317 15.61 -0.54 23.83
N ALA A 318 15.21 0.74 23.80
CA ALA A 318 16.18 1.83 23.61
C ALA A 318 17.22 1.89 24.73
N ASN A 319 16.80 1.66 25.98
CA ASN A 319 17.70 1.61 27.13
C ASN A 319 18.68 0.43 27.05
N GLU A 320 18.23 -0.73 26.56
CA GLU A 320 19.11 -1.89 26.33
C GLU A 320 20.16 -1.59 25.25
N VAL A 321 19.74 -1.03 24.11
CA VAL A 321 20.65 -0.63 23.02
C VAL A 321 21.67 0.43 23.46
N ALA A 322 21.29 1.33 24.36
CA ALA A 322 22.21 2.31 24.94
C ALA A 322 23.24 1.64 25.86
N ALA A 323 22.82 0.67 26.69
CA ALA A 323 23.70 -0.06 27.60
C ALA A 323 24.73 -0.95 26.87
N GLU A 324 24.42 -1.45 25.68
CA GLU A 324 25.36 -2.24 24.86
C GLU A 324 26.48 -1.40 24.21
N LYS A 325 26.34 -0.07 24.18
CA LYS A 325 27.33 0.85 23.59
C LYS A 325 28.37 1.36 24.60
N GLU A 326 28.19 1.07 25.88
CA GLU A 326 29.11 1.43 26.98
C GLU A 326 30.14 0.33 27.29
#